data_AF-Q4C1W9-F1
#
_entry.id   AF-Q4C1W9-F1
#
_cell.length_a   1.000
_cell.length_b   1.000
_cell.length_c   1.000
_cell.angle_alpha   90.00
_cell.angle_beta   90.00
_cell.angle_gamma   90.00
#
_symmetry.space_group_name_H-M   'P 1'
#
loop_
_entity.id
_entity.type
_entity.pdbx_description
1 polymer ?
#
loop_
_entity_poly.entity_id
_entity_poly.type
_entity_poly.pdbx_seq_one_letter_code
_entity_poly.pdbx_strand_id
1 'polypeptide(L)'
;MSNSPNLNNLTFTLTGSSNTTDTYGNVLSFSEGDVTANVRGFSSNKNGGNWKTAYVASFSSGLGITNRNETDSQHYVDNSHSLDYLVFEFDSNVTLNRAFLDYVGDDSDISVWVGNGDGVDFSNGSFLNSFVKENNFTNHGGDRWAEFDNNELTGNVIVISAYTGGSNDSFKLRKLDVSVVDEDTSGGNPPIQTDPGIDIEKFINDIDVTDINNLPEIAAGEDVTFSYTVTNTGNVDFSAQEIMVTDDNGTVGDSSDDFNPILDTSTDIGSDGILSAGETWTYYSATEAAQDLTRIRQR
;
A
#
# COMPACT_ATOMS: atom_id res chain seq x y z
N MET A 1 -24.35 20.85 9.62
CA MET A 1 -23.18 20.92 10.53
C MET A 1 -22.18 19.96 9.92
N SER A 2 -21.00 20.44 9.53
CA SER A 2 -19.96 19.58 8.98
C SER A 2 -19.43 18.74 10.14
N ASN A 3 -19.61 17.42 10.11
CA ASN A 3 -18.84 16.54 10.99
C ASN A 3 -17.39 16.65 10.49
N SER A 4 -16.52 17.23 11.29
CA SER A 4 -15.09 17.02 11.11
C SER A 4 -14.82 15.53 11.40
N PRO A 5 -14.02 14.84 10.58
CA PRO A 5 -13.64 13.47 10.87
C PRO A 5 -12.99 13.40 12.25
N ASN A 6 -13.31 12.37 13.04
CA ASN A 6 -12.53 12.07 14.23
C ASN A 6 -11.13 11.66 13.76
N LEU A 7 -10.10 12.07 14.48
CA LEU A 7 -8.71 11.71 14.19
C LEU A 7 -8.20 10.90 15.37
N ASN A 8 -7.73 9.69 15.10
CA ASN A 8 -7.03 8.89 16.09
C ASN A 8 -5.53 9.17 15.98
N ASN A 9 -4.91 9.63 17.07
CA ASN A 9 -3.49 9.96 17.10
C ASN A 9 -2.70 8.74 17.60
N LEU A 10 -1.81 8.24 16.77
CA LEU A 10 -0.94 7.11 17.06
C LEU A 10 0.50 7.60 17.26
N THR A 11 1.21 7.02 18.23
CA THR A 11 2.63 7.29 18.47
C THR A 11 3.43 6.01 18.28
N PHE A 12 4.04 5.85 17.10
CA PHE A 12 4.95 4.75 16.85
C PHE A 12 6.21 4.93 17.70
N THR A 13 6.50 3.95 18.56
CA THR A 13 7.76 3.90 19.32
C THR A 13 8.77 3.03 18.58
N LEU A 14 9.83 3.65 18.06
CA LEU A 14 10.72 3.05 17.07
C LEU A 14 12.04 2.54 17.66
N THR A 15 12.02 2.17 18.94
CA THR A 15 13.21 1.76 19.70
C THR A 15 13.39 0.25 19.73
N GLY A 16 14.63 -0.21 19.80
CA GLY A 16 14.97 -1.63 19.76
C GLY A 16 16.41 -1.93 20.16
N SER A 17 16.87 -3.12 19.81
CA SER A 17 18.23 -3.61 20.11
C SER A 17 18.82 -4.35 18.91
N SER A 18 18.72 -3.74 17.72
CA SER A 18 19.34 -4.26 16.49
C SER A 18 20.87 -4.28 16.60
N ASN A 19 21.50 -5.12 15.78
CA ASN A 19 22.93 -5.00 15.51
C ASN A 19 23.22 -3.65 14.82
N THR A 20 24.49 -3.24 14.82
CA THR A 20 24.91 -1.99 14.14
C THR A 20 24.96 -2.09 12.62
N THR A 21 25.06 -3.31 12.08
CA THR A 21 24.97 -3.58 10.64
C THR A 21 24.55 -5.03 10.41
N ASP A 22 23.84 -5.26 9.31
CA ASP A 22 23.58 -6.57 8.72
C ASP A 22 23.38 -6.40 7.20
N THR A 23 22.55 -7.23 6.59
CA THR A 23 22.18 -7.21 5.20
C THR A 23 21.47 -5.89 4.83
N TYR A 24 22.04 -5.16 3.89
CA TYR A 24 21.44 -3.94 3.34
C TYR A 24 20.09 -4.24 2.67
N GLY A 25 19.09 -3.39 2.90
CA GLY A 25 17.72 -3.57 2.40
C GLY A 25 16.85 -4.45 3.30
N ASN A 26 17.21 -4.58 4.58
CA ASN A 26 16.32 -5.17 5.58
C ASN A 26 15.07 -4.30 5.77
N VAL A 27 14.02 -4.94 6.29
CA VAL A 27 12.75 -4.30 6.65
C VAL A 27 12.55 -4.48 8.16
N LEU A 28 12.16 -3.42 8.86
CA LEU A 28 11.65 -3.49 10.23
C LEU A 28 10.15 -3.19 10.22
N SER A 29 9.36 -3.93 10.99
CA SER A 29 7.92 -3.70 11.11
C SER A 29 7.59 -3.20 12.51
N PHE A 30 6.80 -2.13 12.58
CA PHE A 30 6.27 -1.56 13.82
C PHE A 30 4.76 -1.49 13.72
N SER A 31 4.06 -1.79 14.80
CA SER A 31 2.59 -1.65 14.86
C SER A 31 2.22 -0.80 16.06
N GLU A 32 1.26 0.10 15.88
CA GLU A 32 0.68 0.94 16.94
C GLU A 32 -0.83 1.02 16.68
N GLY A 33 -1.64 0.60 17.67
CA GLY A 33 -3.05 0.34 17.42
C GLY A 33 -3.23 -0.73 16.33
N ASP A 34 -4.11 -0.44 15.37
CA ASP A 34 -4.41 -1.31 14.23
C ASP A 34 -3.62 -0.93 12.95
N VAL A 35 -2.64 -0.02 13.06
CA VAL A 35 -1.81 0.43 11.93
C VAL A 35 -0.42 -0.17 12.04
N THR A 36 0.06 -0.73 10.93
CA THR A 36 1.42 -1.26 10.77
C THR A 36 2.23 -0.41 9.81
N ALA A 37 3.49 -0.18 10.14
CA ALA A 37 4.47 0.49 9.30
C ALA A 37 5.68 -0.42 9.06
N ASN A 38 5.94 -0.74 7.79
CA ASN A 38 7.16 -1.39 7.34
C ASN A 38 8.20 -0.31 6.99
N VAL A 39 9.42 -0.45 7.52
CA VAL A 39 10.46 0.56 7.41
C VAL A 39 11.68 0.01 6.70
N ARG A 40 12.10 0.71 5.65
CA ARG A 40 13.31 0.43 4.87
C ARG A 40 14.29 1.58 4.94
N GLY A 41 15.57 1.25 4.85
CA GLY A 41 16.65 2.23 4.76
C GLY A 41 17.16 2.42 3.34
N PHE A 42 17.44 3.66 2.95
CA PHE A 42 18.13 4.00 1.71
C PHE A 42 19.15 5.10 1.93
N SER A 43 20.07 5.23 0.99
CA SER A 43 21.07 6.30 0.94
C SER A 43 21.29 6.78 -0.48
N SER A 44 21.67 8.04 -0.64
CA SER A 44 22.08 8.63 -1.91
C SER A 44 23.34 9.48 -1.74
N ASN A 45 23.92 9.93 -2.84
CA ASN A 45 24.87 11.04 -2.79
C ASN A 45 24.15 12.35 -2.39
N LYS A 46 24.91 13.41 -2.09
CA LYS A 46 24.37 14.73 -1.68
C LYS A 46 23.42 15.40 -2.67
N ASN A 47 23.42 14.97 -3.92
CA ASN A 47 22.55 15.51 -4.97
C ASN A 47 21.29 14.63 -5.20
N GLY A 48 21.02 13.65 -4.35
CA GLY A 48 19.89 12.72 -4.51
C GLY A 48 20.13 11.59 -5.53
N GLY A 49 21.32 11.49 -6.12
CA GLY A 49 21.67 10.44 -7.09
C GLY A 49 22.35 9.22 -6.45
N ASN A 50 22.60 8.16 -7.22
CA ASN A 50 23.20 6.91 -6.72
C ASN A 50 22.43 6.30 -5.53
N TRP A 51 21.11 6.28 -5.63
CA TRP A 51 20.21 5.68 -4.64
C TRP A 51 20.55 4.21 -4.41
N LYS A 52 20.68 3.80 -3.15
CA LYS A 52 20.95 2.41 -2.78
C LYS A 52 20.28 2.06 -1.46
N THR A 53 19.84 0.81 -1.32
CA THR A 53 19.37 0.26 -0.04
C THR A 53 20.43 0.40 1.04
N ALA A 54 20.03 0.73 2.26
CA ALA A 54 20.88 0.77 3.44
C ALA A 54 20.35 -0.22 4.49
N TYR A 55 21.09 -0.40 5.58
CA TYR A 55 20.61 -1.18 6.71
C TYR A 55 19.90 -0.23 7.67
N VAL A 56 18.66 -0.53 8.04
CA VAL A 56 17.94 0.20 9.09
C VAL A 56 18.07 -0.54 10.41
N ALA A 57 18.54 0.16 11.43
CA ALA A 57 18.79 -0.38 12.76
C ALA A 57 17.91 0.33 13.78
N SER A 58 17.32 -0.42 14.71
CA SER A 58 16.55 0.13 15.83
C SER A 58 17.34 0.03 17.13
N PHE A 59 17.61 1.18 17.76
CA PHE A 59 18.35 1.29 19.02
C PHE A 59 17.45 1.84 20.14
N SER A 60 17.93 1.89 21.38
CA SER A 60 17.20 2.53 22.48
C SER A 60 16.91 4.02 22.23
N SER A 61 17.73 4.67 21.41
CA SER A 61 17.57 6.05 20.94
C SER A 61 16.81 6.18 19.62
N GLY A 62 16.26 5.10 19.06
CA GLY A 62 15.45 5.14 17.83
C GLY A 62 16.14 4.55 16.61
N LEU A 63 15.53 4.78 15.44
CA LEU A 63 16.03 4.31 14.15
C LEU A 63 17.23 5.10 13.68
N GLY A 64 18.23 4.37 13.20
CA GLY A 64 19.39 4.86 12.51
C GLY A 64 19.59 4.14 11.18
N ILE A 65 20.38 4.73 10.31
CA ILE A 65 20.82 4.10 9.07
C ILE A 65 22.28 3.69 9.22
N THR A 66 22.62 2.58 8.58
CA THR A 66 23.99 2.20 8.26
C THR A 66 24.08 2.05 6.74
N ASN A 67 24.60 3.07 6.07
CA ASN A 67 24.80 3.06 4.62
C ASN A 67 26.19 2.52 4.23
N ARG A 68 26.45 2.38 2.91
CA ARG A 68 27.73 1.81 2.41
C ARG A 68 28.94 2.73 2.56
N ASN A 69 28.73 4.00 2.89
CA ASN A 69 29.78 5.00 3.08
C ASN A 69 30.01 5.33 4.56
N GLU A 70 29.14 4.86 5.45
CA GLU A 70 29.30 5.02 6.88
C GLU A 70 30.47 4.19 7.40
N THR A 71 31.36 4.86 8.12
CA THR A 71 32.53 4.25 8.78
C THR A 71 32.56 4.56 10.28
N ASP A 72 31.66 5.43 10.76
CA ASP A 72 31.48 5.68 12.18
C ASP A 72 30.48 4.70 12.81
N SER A 73 30.38 4.77 14.13
CA SER A 73 29.56 3.85 14.95
C SER A 73 28.27 4.50 15.46
N GLN A 74 27.95 5.71 14.99
CA GLN A 74 26.86 6.49 15.54
C GLN A 74 25.53 6.14 14.86
N HIS A 75 25.57 5.77 13.57
CA HIS A 75 24.42 5.26 12.80
C HIS A 75 23.23 6.20 12.86
N TYR A 76 23.43 7.43 12.37
CA TYR A 76 22.38 8.42 12.29
C TYR A 76 21.52 8.21 11.05
N VAL A 77 20.41 8.93 10.99
CA VAL A 77 19.89 9.43 9.72
C VAL A 77 20.58 10.78 9.52
N ASP A 78 21.51 10.88 8.57
CA ASP A 78 22.29 12.11 8.38
C ASP A 78 22.39 12.60 6.94
N ASN A 79 22.81 13.86 6.83
CA ASN A 79 23.13 14.51 5.59
C ASN A 79 24.62 14.90 5.51
N SER A 80 25.54 14.29 6.27
CA SER A 80 26.92 14.78 6.39
C SER A 80 27.78 14.36 5.21
N HIS A 81 27.68 13.11 4.76
CA HIS A 81 28.51 12.54 3.67
C HIS A 81 27.64 12.04 2.51
N SER A 82 26.61 11.28 2.84
CA SER A 82 25.49 10.90 1.99
C SER A 82 24.21 11.59 2.47
N LEU A 83 23.10 11.38 1.78
CA LEU A 83 21.77 11.60 2.35
C LEU A 83 21.22 10.23 2.72
N ASP A 84 20.71 10.10 3.94
CA ASP A 84 20.03 8.90 4.41
C ASP A 84 18.52 9.08 4.46
N TYR A 85 17.80 8.01 4.17
CA TYR A 85 16.35 8.01 4.06
C TYR A 85 15.78 6.81 4.80
N LEU A 86 14.86 7.08 5.71
CA LEU A 86 13.91 6.10 6.21
C LEU A 86 12.66 6.19 5.36
N VAL A 87 12.22 5.07 4.80
CA VAL A 87 10.96 4.95 4.05
C VAL A 87 10.02 4.08 4.86
N PHE A 88 8.91 4.66 5.30
CA PHE A 88 7.81 3.99 5.99
C PHE A 88 6.71 3.68 4.97
N GLU A 89 6.31 2.42 4.88
CA GLU A 89 5.17 1.92 4.11
C GLU A 89 4.11 1.47 5.13
N PHE A 90 3.03 2.24 5.25
CA PHE A 90 1.91 1.96 6.14
C PHE A 90 0.87 1.08 5.44
N ASP A 91 0.15 0.27 6.22
CA ASP A 91 -1.00 -0.53 5.74
C ASP A 91 -2.27 0.30 5.53
N SER A 92 -2.24 1.59 5.87
CA SER A 92 -3.34 2.54 5.72
C SER A 92 -2.79 3.95 5.49
N ASN A 93 -3.63 4.85 4.97
CA ASN A 93 -3.26 6.25 4.85
C ASN A 93 -3.18 6.90 6.23
N VAL A 94 -2.06 7.56 6.50
CA VAL A 94 -1.81 8.30 7.74
C VAL A 94 -1.48 9.75 7.43
N THR A 95 -1.82 10.66 8.33
CA THR A 95 -1.37 12.05 8.32
C THR A 95 -0.17 12.20 9.23
N LEU A 96 0.95 12.69 8.72
CA LEU A 96 2.15 12.94 9.53
C LEU A 96 1.94 14.17 10.42
N ASN A 97 2.03 14.00 11.74
CA ASN A 97 1.92 15.11 12.69
C ASN A 97 3.31 15.63 13.13
N ARG A 98 4.16 14.74 13.64
CA ARG A 98 5.49 15.11 14.16
C ARG A 98 6.42 13.93 14.33
N ALA A 99 7.72 14.21 14.30
CA ALA A 99 8.79 13.24 14.47
C ALA A 99 9.66 13.59 15.68
N PHE A 100 9.90 12.65 16.59
CA PHE A 100 10.82 12.86 17.70
C PHE A 100 12.23 12.45 17.30
N LEU A 101 13.09 13.45 17.17
CA LEU A 101 14.49 13.35 16.81
C LEU A 101 15.28 13.26 18.12
N ASP A 102 15.87 12.10 18.39
CA ASP A 102 16.67 11.80 19.58
C ASP A 102 18.10 11.51 19.15
N TYR A 103 19.03 11.53 20.11
CA TYR A 103 20.46 11.35 19.85
C TYR A 103 20.90 12.28 18.72
N VAL A 104 20.51 13.56 18.82
CA VAL A 104 20.85 14.58 17.83
C VAL A 104 22.37 14.82 17.88
N GLY A 105 22.99 14.90 16.71
CA GLY A 105 24.40 15.25 16.56
C GLY A 105 24.60 16.77 16.64
N ASP A 106 25.03 17.37 15.54
CA ASP A 106 25.32 18.82 15.49
C ASP A 106 24.05 19.66 15.32
N ASP A 107 23.18 19.25 14.39
CA ASP A 107 21.88 19.88 14.12
C ASP A 107 20.85 18.82 13.67
N SER A 108 19.59 19.20 13.52
CA SER A 108 18.48 18.29 13.25
C SER A 108 17.43 18.87 12.30
N ASP A 109 17.85 19.67 11.33
CA ASP A 109 16.96 20.04 10.24
C ASP A 109 16.55 18.76 9.50
N ILE A 110 15.26 18.65 9.19
CA ILE A 110 14.64 17.44 8.65
C ILE A 110 13.87 17.76 7.37
N SER A 111 13.96 16.86 6.39
CA SER A 111 13.09 16.82 5.21
C SER A 111 12.17 15.61 5.30
N VAL A 112 10.88 15.82 5.04
CA VAL A 112 9.89 14.75 4.95
C VAL A 112 9.17 14.80 3.60
N TRP A 113 8.76 13.62 3.12
CA TRP A 113 7.90 13.47 1.95
C TRP A 113 6.76 12.53 2.28
N VAL A 114 5.53 12.89 1.91
CA VAL A 114 4.36 12.04 2.10
C VAL A 114 3.59 11.87 0.79
N GLY A 115 3.17 10.65 0.51
CA GLY A 115 2.38 10.31 -0.67
C GLY A 115 1.91 8.85 -0.62
N ASN A 116 1.41 8.35 -1.75
CA ASN A 116 0.91 6.98 -1.85
C ASN A 116 1.90 6.06 -2.58
N GLY A 117 2.04 4.83 -2.08
CA GLY A 117 3.02 3.84 -2.50
C GLY A 117 2.58 2.89 -3.61
N ASP A 118 1.31 2.90 -4.02
CA ASP A 118 0.77 1.95 -4.99
C ASP A 118 1.53 2.03 -6.32
N GLY A 119 2.22 0.95 -6.68
CA GLY A 119 3.05 0.88 -7.89
C GLY A 119 4.34 1.72 -7.85
N VAL A 120 4.75 2.22 -6.68
CA VAL A 120 6.01 2.98 -6.53
C VAL A 120 7.22 2.05 -6.58
N ASP A 121 8.16 2.36 -7.48
CA ASP A 121 9.47 1.72 -7.52
C ASP A 121 10.45 2.40 -6.54
N PHE A 122 10.66 1.78 -5.39
CA PHE A 122 11.63 2.24 -4.38
C PHE A 122 13.10 1.95 -4.73
N SER A 123 13.39 1.35 -5.88
CA SER A 123 14.78 1.08 -6.31
C SER A 123 15.56 2.36 -6.66
N ASN A 124 14.86 3.48 -6.83
CA ASN A 124 15.44 4.78 -7.12
C ASN A 124 14.67 5.90 -6.41
N GLY A 125 15.29 7.07 -6.22
CA GLY A 125 14.68 8.20 -5.48
C GLY A 125 13.72 9.08 -6.28
N SER A 126 13.35 8.72 -7.53
CA SER A 126 12.55 9.63 -8.38
C SER A 126 11.10 9.80 -7.91
N PHE A 127 10.56 8.85 -7.14
CA PHE A 127 9.22 8.91 -6.55
C PHE A 127 9.06 10.07 -5.56
N LEU A 128 10.15 10.58 -4.99
CA LEU A 128 10.11 11.75 -4.10
C LEU A 128 9.55 13.00 -4.82
N ASN A 129 9.63 13.06 -6.15
CA ASN A 129 9.11 14.18 -6.94
C ASN A 129 7.57 14.21 -7.02
N SER A 130 6.90 13.07 -6.79
CA SER A 130 5.44 12.97 -6.77
C SER A 130 4.85 13.12 -5.37
N PHE A 131 5.68 13.21 -4.33
CA PHE A 131 5.24 13.32 -2.95
C PHE A 131 5.23 14.77 -2.46
N VAL A 132 4.35 15.07 -1.52
CA VAL A 132 4.31 16.38 -0.85
C VAL A 132 5.52 16.46 0.08
N LYS A 133 6.39 17.47 -0.13
CA LYS A 133 7.60 17.68 0.67
C LYS A 133 7.39 18.78 1.69
N GLU A 134 7.83 18.55 2.92
CA GLU A 134 7.97 19.57 3.96
C GLU A 134 9.37 19.53 4.59
N ASN A 135 9.84 20.66 5.11
CA ASN A 135 11.04 20.73 5.93
C ASN A 135 10.71 21.36 7.27
N ASN A 136 11.38 20.92 8.33
CA ASN A 136 11.30 21.54 9.64
C ASN A 136 12.71 21.89 10.12
N PHE A 137 12.95 23.19 10.39
CA PHE A 137 14.27 23.72 10.72
C PHE A 137 14.41 24.07 12.21
N THR A 138 15.61 23.96 12.74
CA THR A 138 16.01 24.48 14.06
C THR A 138 17.39 25.16 13.97
N ASN A 139 17.91 25.62 15.09
CA ASN A 139 19.28 26.15 15.19
C ASN A 139 19.99 25.59 16.44
N HIS A 140 19.63 24.38 16.87
CA HIS A 140 20.17 23.76 18.09
C HIS A 140 20.29 22.23 17.97
N GLY A 141 21.42 21.68 18.40
CA GLY A 141 21.72 20.23 18.39
C GLY A 141 21.16 19.45 19.59
N GLY A 142 19.92 19.71 19.97
CA GLY A 142 19.25 19.03 21.08
C GLY A 142 18.05 18.22 20.60
N ASP A 143 17.77 17.12 21.30
CA ASP A 143 16.61 16.26 21.03
C ASP A 143 15.31 17.08 21.00
N ARG A 144 14.46 16.84 20.00
CA ARG A 144 13.28 17.67 19.77
C ARG A 144 12.19 16.92 19.02
N TRP A 145 10.97 17.44 19.17
CA TRP A 145 9.93 17.18 18.18
C TRP A 145 10.11 18.13 16.99
N ALA A 146 10.13 17.58 15.79
CA ALA A 146 9.87 18.31 14.57
C ALA A 146 8.37 18.21 14.27
N GLU A 147 7.67 19.34 14.29
CA GLU A 147 6.23 19.43 14.03
C GLU A 147 5.97 19.74 12.55
N PHE A 148 4.92 19.15 11.99
CA PHE A 148 4.54 19.32 10.59
C PHE A 148 3.07 19.74 10.54
N ASP A 149 2.80 20.85 9.87
CA ASP A 149 1.50 21.56 9.99
C ASP A 149 0.75 21.67 8.65
N ASN A 150 1.26 21.10 7.56
CA ASN A 150 0.48 21.03 6.34
C ASN A 150 -0.62 19.96 6.45
N ASN A 151 -1.86 20.41 6.37
CA ASN A 151 -3.08 19.58 6.24
C ASN A 151 -3.09 18.63 5.01
N GLU A 152 -1.98 18.49 4.30
CA GLU A 152 -1.81 17.70 3.07
C GLU A 152 -0.72 16.61 3.19
N LEU A 153 -0.04 16.46 4.34
CA LEU A 153 0.92 15.37 4.56
C LEU A 153 0.22 14.05 4.89
N THR A 154 -0.68 13.62 4.01
CA THR A 154 -1.44 12.37 4.14
C THR A 154 -1.10 11.40 3.02
N GLY A 155 -0.87 10.14 3.38
CA GLY A 155 -0.64 9.04 2.45
C GLY A 155 -0.19 7.77 3.19
N ASN A 156 0.00 6.67 2.48
CA ASN A 156 0.50 5.43 3.06
C ASN A 156 2.03 5.28 2.97
N VAL A 157 2.75 6.29 2.44
CA VAL A 157 4.22 6.32 2.46
C VAL A 157 4.73 7.62 3.05
N ILE A 158 5.60 7.50 4.05
CA ILE A 158 6.36 8.62 4.63
C ILE A 158 7.85 8.38 4.43
N VAL A 159 8.54 9.35 3.84
CA VAL A 159 10.00 9.36 3.77
C VAL A 159 10.54 10.42 4.70
N ILE A 160 11.53 10.05 5.53
CA ILE A 160 12.21 10.95 6.46
C ILE A 160 13.71 10.94 6.16
N SER A 161 14.30 12.13 6.07
CA SER A 161 15.73 12.34 5.89
C SER A 161 16.18 13.54 6.72
N ALA A 162 17.45 13.56 7.11
CA ALA A 162 18.10 14.81 7.48
C ALA A 162 18.00 15.83 6.32
N TYR A 163 18.01 17.13 6.61
CA TYR A 163 17.66 18.15 5.61
C TYR A 163 18.50 18.03 4.34
N THR A 164 17.84 17.85 3.21
CA THR A 164 18.52 17.47 1.96
C THR A 164 19.21 18.64 1.23
N GLY A 165 19.03 19.88 1.70
CA GLY A 165 19.68 21.07 1.15
C GLY A 165 20.89 21.57 1.95
N GLY A 166 21.24 20.91 3.05
CA GLY A 166 22.24 21.37 4.01
C GLY A 166 23.38 20.37 4.25
N SER A 167 24.08 20.57 5.36
CA SER A 167 25.14 19.68 5.82
C SER A 167 25.43 19.94 7.29
N ASN A 168 25.32 18.91 8.14
CA ASN A 168 25.52 18.86 9.61
C ASN A 168 24.29 18.35 10.38
N ASP A 169 23.25 17.91 9.68
CA ASP A 169 22.03 17.40 10.29
C ASP A 169 22.16 15.90 10.52
N SER A 170 21.97 15.47 11.76
CA SER A 170 22.03 14.07 12.14
C SER A 170 21.21 13.78 13.38
N PHE A 171 20.42 12.70 13.32
CA PHE A 171 19.58 12.28 14.44
C PHE A 171 19.24 10.79 14.34
N LYS A 172 18.64 10.25 15.40
CA LYS A 172 17.88 9.00 15.34
C LYS A 172 16.41 9.29 15.48
N LEU A 173 15.60 8.60 14.69
CA LEU A 173 14.14 8.77 14.72
C LEU A 173 13.55 7.85 15.77
N ARG A 174 13.19 8.38 16.93
CA ARG A 174 12.73 7.56 18.05
C ARG A 174 11.23 7.40 18.12
N LYS A 175 10.47 8.42 17.72
CA LYS A 175 9.01 8.36 17.65
C LYS A 175 8.48 9.04 16.41
N LEU A 176 7.35 8.53 15.93
CA LEU A 176 6.59 9.14 14.85
C LEU A 176 5.14 9.23 15.28
N ASP A 177 4.64 10.45 15.42
CA ASP A 177 3.24 10.71 15.69
C ASP A 177 2.52 10.92 14.36
N VAL A 178 1.48 10.12 14.14
CA VAL A 178 0.60 10.21 12.97
C VAL A 178 -0.85 10.26 13.42
N SER A 179 -1.70 10.84 12.58
CA SER A 179 -3.15 10.71 12.72
C SER A 179 -3.67 9.74 11.68
N VAL A 180 -4.67 8.96 12.02
CA VAL A 180 -5.54 8.30 11.04
C VAL A 180 -6.94 8.86 11.17
N VAL A 181 -7.66 8.89 10.05
CA VAL A 181 -9.10 9.17 10.11
C VAL A 181 -9.73 8.03 10.90
N ASP A 182 -10.27 8.40 12.05
CA ASP A 182 -11.07 7.52 12.88
C ASP A 182 -12.49 7.56 12.33
N GLU A 183 -12.86 6.54 11.57
CA GLU A 183 -14.25 6.35 11.13
C GLU A 183 -15.17 5.97 12.31
N ASP A 184 -14.65 5.78 13.53
CA ASP A 184 -15.46 5.57 14.74
C ASP A 184 -15.89 6.89 15.41
N THR A 185 -17.20 7.13 15.45
CA THR A 185 -17.82 8.17 16.29
C THR A 185 -18.42 7.60 17.58
N SER A 186 -17.99 6.42 18.06
CA SER A 186 -18.64 5.74 19.17
C SER A 186 -17.77 4.92 20.12
N GLY A 187 -16.68 5.49 20.66
CA GLY A 187 -16.22 5.20 22.03
C GLY A 187 -16.19 3.73 22.44
N GLY A 188 -15.46 2.93 21.67
CA GLY A 188 -15.13 1.53 21.96
C GLY A 188 -14.74 0.88 20.66
N ASN A 189 -13.44 0.63 20.45
CA ASN A 189 -12.84 0.16 19.19
C ASN A 189 -13.85 -0.65 18.36
N PRO A 190 -14.42 -0.13 17.26
CA PRO A 190 -15.20 -0.99 16.40
C PRO A 190 -14.17 -1.95 15.81
N PRO A 191 -14.50 -3.23 15.66
CA PRO A 191 -13.69 -4.09 14.81
C PRO A 191 -13.48 -3.37 13.48
N ILE A 192 -12.29 -3.49 12.85
CA ILE A 192 -12.09 -3.09 11.44
C ILE A 192 -13.38 -3.44 10.72
N GLN A 193 -14.09 -2.43 10.22
CA GLN A 193 -15.37 -2.69 9.59
C GLN A 193 -15.05 -3.52 8.36
N THR A 194 -15.26 -4.82 8.50
CA THR A 194 -15.19 -5.76 7.38
C THR A 194 -16.20 -5.25 6.39
N ASP A 195 -15.71 -4.75 5.28
CA ASP A 195 -16.50 -4.37 4.13
C ASP A 195 -16.19 -5.39 3.04
N PRO A 196 -16.74 -6.62 3.15
CA PRO A 196 -16.58 -7.60 2.10
C PRO A 196 -17.29 -7.10 0.85
N GLY A 197 -16.56 -6.97 -0.25
CA GLY A 197 -17.06 -6.49 -1.52
C GLY A 197 -16.62 -7.42 -2.63
N ILE A 198 -17.56 -7.85 -3.45
CA ILE A 198 -17.29 -8.59 -4.69
C ILE A 198 -18.06 -7.90 -5.80
N ASP A 199 -17.36 -7.62 -6.88
CA ASP A 199 -17.94 -7.26 -8.16
C ASP A 199 -17.72 -8.40 -9.15
N ILE A 200 -18.68 -8.63 -10.05
CA ILE A 200 -18.58 -9.65 -11.08
C ILE A 200 -19.09 -9.10 -12.41
N GLU A 201 -18.27 -9.23 -13.45
CA GLU A 201 -18.61 -8.80 -14.81
C GLU A 201 -18.55 -9.97 -15.77
N LYS A 202 -19.50 -10.03 -16.71
CA LYS A 202 -19.63 -11.14 -17.68
C LYS A 202 -19.26 -10.68 -19.07
N PHE A 203 -18.54 -11.53 -19.78
CA PHE A 203 -18.12 -11.31 -21.16
C PHE A 203 -18.54 -12.50 -22.02
N ILE A 204 -18.75 -12.24 -23.31
CA ILE A 204 -19.05 -13.26 -24.32
C ILE A 204 -18.02 -13.14 -25.43
N ASN A 205 -17.23 -14.20 -25.67
CA ASN A 205 -16.13 -14.20 -26.64
C ASN A 205 -15.19 -12.97 -26.44
N ASP A 206 -14.84 -12.69 -25.18
CA ASP A 206 -14.03 -11.54 -24.72
C ASP A 206 -14.64 -10.15 -24.97
N ILE A 207 -15.93 -10.07 -25.32
CA ILE A 207 -16.67 -8.82 -25.47
C ILE A 207 -17.48 -8.56 -24.20
N ASP A 208 -17.29 -7.36 -23.63
CA ASP A 208 -18.08 -6.83 -22.52
C ASP A 208 -19.50 -6.56 -23.01
N VAL A 209 -20.48 -7.31 -22.49
CA VAL A 209 -21.87 -7.20 -22.92
C VAL A 209 -22.64 -6.09 -22.20
N THR A 210 -22.01 -5.38 -21.26
CA THR A 210 -22.56 -4.15 -20.66
C THR A 210 -22.30 -2.92 -21.52
N ASP A 211 -21.30 -2.94 -22.40
CA ASP A 211 -21.12 -1.91 -23.42
C ASP A 211 -22.13 -2.12 -24.55
N ILE A 212 -23.26 -1.41 -24.45
CA ILE A 212 -24.33 -1.44 -25.45
C ILE A 212 -23.89 -1.02 -26.88
N ASN A 213 -22.72 -0.41 -27.02
CA ASN A 213 -22.17 -0.04 -28.33
C ASN A 213 -21.36 -1.17 -28.98
N ASN A 214 -21.06 -2.24 -28.24
CA ASN A 214 -20.26 -3.36 -28.67
C ASN A 214 -20.87 -4.69 -28.18
N LEU A 215 -21.94 -5.13 -28.84
CA LEU A 215 -22.58 -6.41 -28.52
C LEU A 215 -22.16 -7.49 -29.52
N PRO A 216 -21.92 -8.73 -29.05
CA PRO A 216 -21.58 -9.85 -29.92
C PRO A 216 -22.79 -10.30 -30.75
N GLU A 217 -22.58 -10.52 -32.04
CA GLU A 217 -23.52 -11.24 -32.93
C GLU A 217 -22.90 -12.58 -33.30
N ILE A 218 -23.47 -13.67 -32.80
CA ILE A 218 -22.95 -15.04 -32.98
C ILE A 218 -23.97 -15.84 -33.78
N ALA A 219 -23.53 -16.41 -34.91
CA ALA A 219 -24.40 -17.23 -35.74
C ALA A 219 -24.72 -18.56 -35.05
N ALA A 220 -25.92 -19.09 -35.27
CA ALA A 220 -26.33 -20.37 -34.69
C ALA A 220 -25.37 -21.50 -35.10
N GLY A 221 -24.90 -22.26 -34.11
CA GLY A 221 -23.93 -23.35 -34.28
C GLY A 221 -22.46 -22.93 -34.22
N GLU A 222 -22.15 -21.63 -34.18
CA GLU A 222 -20.78 -21.15 -33.92
C GLU A 222 -20.44 -21.25 -32.42
N ASP A 223 -19.14 -21.28 -32.16
CA ASP A 223 -18.60 -21.38 -30.81
C ASP A 223 -18.87 -20.11 -29.99
N VAL A 224 -19.32 -20.31 -28.75
CA VAL A 224 -19.48 -19.27 -27.73
C VAL A 224 -18.75 -19.68 -26.45
N THR A 225 -18.00 -18.75 -25.88
CA THR A 225 -17.40 -18.85 -24.56
C THR A 225 -17.86 -17.70 -23.70
N PHE A 226 -18.10 -17.99 -22.43
CA PHE A 226 -18.38 -16.99 -21.41
C PHE A 226 -17.16 -16.88 -20.50
N SER A 227 -16.77 -15.64 -20.20
CA SER A 227 -15.80 -15.37 -19.14
C SER A 227 -16.40 -14.43 -18.11
N TYR A 228 -15.90 -14.56 -16.88
CA TYR A 228 -16.38 -13.82 -15.72
C TYR A 228 -15.18 -13.27 -14.98
N THR A 229 -15.11 -11.96 -14.78
CA THR A 229 -14.08 -11.35 -13.93
C THR A 229 -14.68 -11.08 -12.56
N VAL A 230 -14.10 -11.68 -11.53
CA VAL A 230 -14.50 -11.52 -10.13
C VAL A 230 -13.47 -10.65 -9.45
N THR A 231 -13.88 -9.47 -9.00
CA THR A 231 -13.02 -8.47 -8.36
C THR A 231 -13.37 -8.33 -6.89
N ASN A 232 -12.37 -8.39 -6.00
CA ASN A 232 -12.57 -8.01 -4.61
C ASN A 232 -12.55 -6.48 -4.50
N THR A 233 -13.73 -5.89 -4.31
CA THR A 233 -13.92 -4.44 -4.18
C THR A 233 -13.86 -3.98 -2.72
N GLY A 234 -13.77 -4.92 -1.79
CA GLY A 234 -13.75 -4.70 -0.36
C GLY A 234 -12.36 -4.77 0.27
N ASN A 235 -12.34 -4.96 1.59
CA ASN A 235 -11.12 -5.06 2.40
C ASN A 235 -10.97 -6.42 3.12
N VAL A 236 -11.79 -7.40 2.76
CA VAL A 236 -11.76 -8.75 3.31
C VAL A 236 -11.25 -9.69 2.24
N ASP A 237 -10.18 -10.43 2.54
CA ASP A 237 -9.65 -11.45 1.64
C ASP A 237 -10.60 -12.66 1.54
N PHE A 238 -10.71 -13.23 0.34
CA PHE A 238 -11.50 -14.44 0.12
C PHE A 238 -10.60 -15.58 -0.35
N SER A 239 -10.63 -16.72 0.35
CA SER A 239 -9.99 -17.93 -0.16
C SER A 239 -10.74 -18.46 -1.39
N ALA A 240 -10.04 -19.18 -2.27
CA ALA A 240 -10.65 -19.79 -3.44
C ALA A 240 -11.82 -20.75 -3.13
N GLN A 241 -11.93 -21.25 -1.90
CA GLN A 241 -13.05 -22.10 -1.47
C GLN A 241 -14.29 -21.30 -1.06
N GLU A 242 -14.14 -20.01 -0.76
CA GLU A 242 -15.24 -19.11 -0.39
C GLU A 242 -15.92 -18.48 -1.62
N ILE A 243 -15.25 -18.52 -2.78
CA ILE A 243 -15.77 -18.00 -4.04
C ILE A 243 -16.39 -19.13 -4.86
N MET A 244 -17.68 -19.00 -5.15
CA MET A 244 -18.42 -19.88 -6.05
C MET A 244 -19.10 -19.04 -7.14
N VAL A 245 -18.63 -19.21 -8.38
CA VAL A 245 -19.29 -18.62 -9.55
C VAL A 245 -20.20 -19.69 -10.14
N THR A 246 -21.47 -19.35 -10.34
CA THR A 246 -22.48 -20.19 -11.00
C THR A 246 -23.22 -19.33 -11.99
N ASP A 247 -23.39 -19.85 -13.20
CA ASP A 247 -24.23 -19.25 -14.24
C ASP A 247 -25.45 -20.14 -14.45
N ASP A 248 -26.63 -19.52 -14.49
CA ASP A 248 -27.92 -20.20 -14.67
C ASP A 248 -28.24 -20.47 -16.14
N ASN A 249 -27.29 -20.24 -17.04
CA ASN A 249 -27.45 -20.36 -18.48
C ASN A 249 -28.67 -19.61 -19.05
N GLY A 250 -29.12 -18.56 -18.35
CA GLY A 250 -30.30 -17.77 -18.73
C GLY A 250 -31.65 -18.40 -18.40
N THR A 251 -31.72 -19.45 -17.57
CA THR A 251 -32.95 -20.19 -17.22
C THR A 251 -33.31 -20.07 -15.73
N VAL A 252 -33.67 -18.85 -15.28
CA VAL A 252 -34.00 -18.57 -13.86
C VAL A 252 -34.93 -19.62 -13.24
N GLY A 253 -34.39 -20.38 -12.27
CA GLY A 253 -35.13 -21.38 -11.48
C GLY A 253 -35.18 -22.79 -12.08
N ASP A 254 -34.56 -23.03 -13.23
CA ASP A 254 -34.35 -24.36 -13.82
C ASP A 254 -32.88 -24.75 -13.74
N SER A 255 -32.51 -25.51 -12.71
CA SER A 255 -31.10 -25.88 -12.50
C SER A 255 -30.60 -27.01 -13.41
N SER A 256 -31.30 -27.34 -14.50
CA SER A 256 -30.94 -28.48 -15.34
C SER A 256 -29.77 -28.20 -16.30
N ASP A 257 -29.51 -26.92 -16.56
CA ASP A 257 -28.41 -26.44 -17.41
C ASP A 257 -27.47 -25.43 -16.72
N ASP A 258 -27.68 -25.13 -15.43
CA ASP A 258 -26.72 -24.38 -14.60
C ASP A 258 -25.31 -24.99 -14.65
N PHE A 259 -24.28 -24.14 -14.68
CA PHE A 259 -22.89 -24.57 -14.66
C PHE A 259 -22.00 -23.66 -13.80
N ASN A 260 -20.85 -24.21 -13.41
CA ASN A 260 -19.81 -23.48 -12.68
C ASN A 260 -18.59 -23.28 -13.60
N PRO A 261 -18.27 -22.04 -14.02
CA PRO A 261 -17.07 -21.77 -14.79
C PRO A 261 -15.81 -22.05 -13.95
N ILE A 262 -14.69 -22.31 -14.63
CA ILE A 262 -13.43 -22.75 -14.01
C ILE A 262 -12.49 -21.55 -13.88
N LEU A 263 -11.90 -21.37 -12.69
CA LEU A 263 -10.89 -20.35 -12.42
C LEU A 263 -9.65 -20.56 -13.31
N ASP A 264 -9.22 -19.49 -13.99
CA ASP A 264 -7.88 -19.39 -14.55
C ASP A 264 -6.90 -18.99 -13.44
N THR A 265 -6.19 -19.97 -12.89
CA THR A 265 -5.22 -19.78 -11.80
C THR A 265 -4.04 -18.88 -12.20
N SER A 266 -3.87 -18.53 -13.47
CA SER A 266 -2.85 -17.55 -13.88
C SER A 266 -3.23 -16.11 -13.55
N THR A 267 -4.50 -15.85 -13.22
CA THR A 267 -5.02 -14.54 -12.80
C THR A 267 -4.93 -14.30 -11.28
N ASP A 268 -4.57 -15.34 -10.52
CA ASP A 268 -4.25 -15.24 -9.09
C ASP A 268 -2.89 -14.56 -8.90
N ILE A 269 -2.93 -13.32 -8.43
CA ILE A 269 -1.78 -12.47 -8.15
C ILE A 269 -1.13 -12.94 -6.86
N GLY A 270 -0.04 -13.68 -6.99
CA GLY A 270 0.68 -14.24 -5.85
C GLY A 270 0.60 -15.76 -5.80
N SER A 271 -0.37 -16.36 -6.51
CA SER A 271 -0.55 -17.81 -6.63
C SER A 271 -0.72 -18.48 -5.26
N ASP A 272 -1.42 -17.80 -4.34
CA ASP A 272 -1.66 -18.24 -2.98
C ASP A 272 -3.10 -18.74 -2.76
N GLY A 273 -3.95 -18.65 -3.78
CA GLY A 273 -5.35 -19.05 -3.72
C GLY A 273 -6.22 -18.12 -2.88
N ILE A 274 -5.81 -16.86 -2.73
CA ILE A 274 -6.53 -15.81 -2.00
C ILE A 274 -6.85 -14.67 -2.97
N LEU A 275 -8.12 -14.30 -3.10
CA LEU A 275 -8.54 -13.10 -3.82
C LEU A 275 -8.42 -11.92 -2.87
N SER A 276 -7.29 -11.24 -2.94
CA SER A 276 -6.92 -10.09 -2.11
C SER A 276 -7.71 -8.84 -2.49
N ALA A 277 -7.78 -7.85 -1.59
CA ALA A 277 -8.42 -6.57 -1.88
C ALA A 277 -7.85 -5.92 -3.17
N GLY A 278 -8.74 -5.54 -4.10
CA GLY A 278 -8.40 -4.96 -5.40
C GLY A 278 -7.93 -5.96 -6.47
N GLU A 279 -7.77 -7.24 -6.12
CA GLU A 279 -7.42 -8.29 -7.06
C GLU A 279 -8.62 -8.71 -7.93
N THR A 280 -8.35 -9.24 -9.12
CA THR A 280 -9.37 -9.74 -10.04
C THR A 280 -8.99 -11.12 -10.58
N TRP A 281 -9.89 -12.09 -10.40
CA TRP A 281 -9.77 -13.43 -10.96
C TRP A 281 -10.67 -13.61 -12.17
N THR A 282 -10.21 -14.36 -13.16
CA THR A 282 -11.01 -14.69 -14.35
C THR A 282 -11.44 -16.15 -14.33
N TYR A 283 -12.71 -16.40 -14.60
CA TYR A 283 -13.30 -17.71 -14.75
C TYR A 283 -13.80 -17.92 -16.19
N TYR A 284 -13.70 -19.14 -16.70
CA TYR A 284 -14.11 -19.49 -18.07
C TYR A 284 -15.15 -20.63 -18.08
N SER A 285 -16.16 -20.50 -18.93
CA SER A 285 -17.05 -21.62 -19.27
C SER A 285 -16.35 -22.63 -20.17
N ALA A 286 -16.97 -23.80 -20.35
CA ALA A 286 -16.68 -24.61 -21.53
C ALA A 286 -17.15 -23.88 -22.80
N THR A 287 -16.58 -24.22 -23.95
CA THR A 287 -17.08 -23.75 -25.24
C THR A 287 -18.40 -24.45 -25.57
N GLU A 288 -19.40 -23.66 -25.94
CA GLU A 288 -20.72 -24.13 -26.35
C GLU A 288 -21.04 -23.70 -27.78
N ALA A 289 -22.12 -24.23 -28.35
CA ALA A 289 -22.61 -23.81 -29.66
C ALA A 289 -23.81 -22.88 -29.49
N ALA A 290 -23.78 -21.72 -30.15
CA ALA A 290 -24.87 -20.73 -30.08
C ALA A 290 -26.20 -21.31 -30.57
N GLN A 291 -27.28 -21.06 -29.82
CA GLN A 291 -28.61 -21.61 -30.14
C GLN A 291 -29.28 -20.90 -31.34
N ASP A 292 -30.06 -21.65 -32.12
CA ASP A 292 -30.93 -21.09 -33.16
C ASP A 292 -32.23 -20.55 -32.55
N LEU A 293 -32.25 -19.24 -32.25
CA LEU A 293 -33.42 -18.55 -31.71
C LEU A 293 -34.55 -18.35 -32.73
N THR A 294 -34.35 -18.65 -34.03
CA THR A 294 -35.40 -18.52 -35.05
C THR A 294 -36.45 -19.62 -34.99
N ARG A 295 -36.26 -20.63 -34.12
CA ARG A 295 -37.10 -21.82 -34.03
C ARG A 295 -37.85 -22.01 -32.71
N ILE A 296 -37.79 -21.06 -31.76
CA ILE A 296 -38.47 -21.22 -30.46
C ILE A 296 -39.99 -21.15 -30.64
N ARG A 297 -40.66 -22.30 -30.44
CA ARG A 297 -42.12 -22.33 -30.18
C ARG A 297 -42.32 -21.81 -28.76
N GLN A 298 -43.04 -20.70 -28.62
CA GLN A 298 -43.49 -20.17 -27.32
C GLN A 298 -44.04 -21.31 -26.46
N ARG A 299 -43.44 -21.53 -25.28
CA ARG A 299 -44.03 -22.30 -24.18
C ARG A 299 -44.52 -21.34 -23.12
#